data_AF-A0A6P3Z6S0-F1
#
_entry.id   AF-A0A6P3Z6S0-F1
#
_cell.length_a   1.000
_cell.length_b   1.000
_cell.length_c   1.000
_cell.angle_alpha   90.00
_cell.angle_beta   90.00
_cell.angle_gamma   90.00
#
_symmetry.space_group_name_H-M   'P 1'
#
loop_
_entity.id
_entity.type
_entity.pdbx_description
1 polymer ?
#
loop_
_entity_poly.entity_id
_entity_poly.type
_entity_poly.pdbx_seq_one_letter_code
_entity_poly.pdbx_strand_id
1 'polypeptide(L)'
;MISLWVTHSFERKDVDRDLLAKLLVNLTKSQDGILSPIQLVKGFESVLTTLEDAVNDAPKAPEFLARIFARVIVENVVSLDEIGQLIYEGGEEPGSLRESGLAADVLGNTLDIIKKEEGENVLNEIRTSCNLRLETFRPPDPIRSKILETFI
;
A
#
# COMPACT_ATOMS: atom_id res chain seq x y z
N MET A 1 5.27 -6.47 -15.06
CA MET A 1 4.06 -7.33 -15.16
C MET A 1 3.08 -6.99 -14.05
N ILE A 2 3.48 -7.10 -12.78
CA ILE A 2 2.63 -6.75 -11.61
C ILE A 2 2.23 -5.28 -11.63
N SER A 3 3.17 -4.37 -11.90
CA SER A 3 2.89 -2.94 -11.99
C SER A 3 1.78 -2.63 -12.99
N LEU A 4 1.83 -3.23 -14.18
CA LEU A 4 0.79 -3.08 -15.20
C LEU A 4 -0.58 -3.56 -14.71
N TRP A 5 -0.65 -4.69 -14.00
CA TRP A 5 -1.91 -5.22 -13.46
C TRP A 5 -2.51 -4.29 -12.40
N VAL A 6 -1.67 -3.77 -11.50
CA VAL A 6 -2.09 -2.85 -10.44
C VAL A 6 -2.54 -1.52 -11.05
N THR A 7 -1.74 -0.91 -11.91
CA THR A 7 -2.09 0.37 -12.54
C THR A 7 -3.35 0.27 -13.39
N HIS A 8 -3.51 -0.78 -14.21
CA HIS A 8 -4.73 -0.99 -15.01
C HIS A 8 -5.99 -1.27 -14.16
N SER A 9 -5.82 -1.72 -12.92
CA SER A 9 -6.95 -1.99 -12.04
C SER A 9 -7.48 -0.75 -11.30
N PHE A 10 -6.74 0.37 -11.32
CA PHE A 10 -7.22 1.65 -10.79
C PHE A 10 -8.53 2.10 -11.46
N GLU A 11 -8.76 1.74 -12.73
CA GLU A 11 -9.97 2.10 -13.49
C GLU A 11 -11.12 1.08 -13.35
N ARG A 12 -10.90 -0.05 -12.65
CA ARG A 12 -11.85 -1.18 -12.57
C ARG A 12 -12.81 -1.07 -11.39
N LYS A 13 -13.82 -1.97 -11.31
CA LYS A 13 -14.81 -1.96 -10.22
C LYS A 13 -14.21 -2.54 -8.93
N ASP A 14 -14.82 -2.22 -7.78
CA ASP A 14 -14.34 -2.67 -6.46
C ASP A 14 -14.24 -4.20 -6.31
N VAL A 15 -15.09 -4.96 -7.00
CA VAL A 15 -15.01 -6.44 -7.01
C VAL A 15 -13.76 -6.91 -7.75
N ASP A 16 -13.43 -6.32 -8.89
CA ASP A 16 -12.25 -6.68 -9.70
C ASP A 16 -10.96 -6.39 -8.94
N ARG A 17 -10.99 -5.30 -8.15
CA ARG A 17 -9.92 -4.83 -7.29
C ARG A 17 -9.59 -5.80 -6.15
N ASP A 18 -10.59 -6.29 -5.43
CA ASP A 18 -10.40 -7.28 -4.36
C ASP A 18 -9.93 -8.64 -4.92
N LEU A 19 -10.43 -9.04 -6.09
CA LEU A 19 -9.96 -10.24 -6.78
C LEU A 19 -8.49 -10.15 -7.18
N LEU A 20 -8.00 -8.99 -7.60
CA LEU A 20 -6.58 -8.80 -7.90
C LEU A 20 -5.71 -8.95 -6.65
N ALA A 21 -6.11 -8.35 -5.53
CA ALA A 21 -5.37 -8.49 -4.27
C ALA A 21 -5.26 -9.97 -3.84
N LYS A 22 -6.37 -10.71 -3.90
CA LYS A 22 -6.40 -12.16 -3.62
C LYS A 22 -5.53 -12.95 -4.60
N LEU A 23 -5.56 -12.61 -5.88
CA LEU A 23 -4.73 -13.26 -6.90
C LEU A 23 -3.25 -13.07 -6.61
N LEU A 24 -2.80 -11.86 -6.28
CA LEU A 24 -1.39 -11.59 -5.97
C LEU A 24 -0.90 -12.38 -4.76
N VAL A 25 -1.72 -12.47 -3.69
CA VAL A 25 -1.41 -13.31 -2.53
C VAL A 25 -1.30 -14.78 -2.93
N ASN A 26 -2.28 -15.30 -3.66
CA ASN A 26 -2.30 -16.72 -4.06
C ASN A 26 -1.13 -17.08 -4.98
N LEU A 27 -0.78 -16.21 -5.94
CA LEU A 27 0.36 -16.43 -6.82
C LEU A 27 1.69 -16.43 -6.06
N THR A 28 1.79 -15.59 -5.01
CA THR A 28 3.01 -15.49 -4.19
C THR A 28 3.15 -16.66 -3.22
N LYS A 29 2.03 -17.16 -2.68
CA LYS A 29 2.01 -18.32 -1.78
C LYS A 29 2.00 -19.67 -2.50
N SER A 30 1.78 -19.69 -3.82
CA SER A 30 1.74 -20.94 -4.58
C SER A 30 3.09 -21.65 -4.53
N GLN A 31 3.06 -22.97 -4.32
CA GLN A 31 4.24 -23.83 -4.33
C GLN A 31 4.93 -23.90 -5.70
N ASP A 32 4.22 -23.48 -6.76
CA ASP A 32 4.72 -23.47 -8.13
C ASP A 32 5.74 -22.35 -8.40
N GLY A 33 5.94 -21.42 -7.44
CA GLY A 33 6.95 -20.37 -7.55
C GLY A 33 6.71 -19.36 -8.67
N ILE A 34 5.45 -19.22 -9.12
CA ILE A 34 5.06 -18.35 -10.25
C ILE A 34 5.41 -16.88 -9.96
N LEU A 35 5.28 -16.47 -8.69
CA LEU A 35 5.60 -15.13 -8.25
C LEU A 35 6.41 -15.18 -6.96
N SER A 36 7.61 -14.60 -6.96
CA SER A 36 8.40 -14.49 -5.73
C SER A 36 8.03 -13.22 -4.94
N PRO A 37 8.16 -13.22 -3.60
CA PRO A 37 7.99 -12.01 -2.80
C PRO A 37 8.85 -10.83 -3.30
N ILE A 38 10.06 -11.11 -3.77
CA ILE A 38 10.97 -10.10 -4.34
C ILE A 38 10.39 -9.48 -5.61
N GLN A 39 9.77 -10.28 -6.49
CA GLN A 39 9.12 -9.76 -7.69
C GLN A 39 7.90 -8.92 -7.34
N LEU A 40 7.15 -9.30 -6.31
CA LEU A 40 6.01 -8.56 -5.80
C LEU A 40 6.43 -7.18 -5.26
N VAL A 41 7.44 -7.14 -4.40
CA VAL A 41 8.02 -5.91 -3.85
C VAL A 41 8.50 -4.97 -4.95
N LYS A 42 9.27 -5.47 -5.93
CA LYS A 42 9.70 -4.67 -7.10
C LYS A 42 8.52 -4.16 -7.94
N GLY A 43 7.46 -4.96 -8.03
CA GLY A 43 6.22 -4.58 -8.69
C GLY A 43 5.55 -3.41 -7.98
N PHE A 44 5.48 -3.43 -6.66
CA PHE A 44 4.92 -2.35 -5.84
C PHE A 44 5.78 -1.09 -5.88
N GLU A 45 7.09 -1.23 -5.81
CA GLU A 45 8.04 -0.12 -6.01
C GLU A 45 7.75 0.61 -7.32
N SER A 46 7.64 -0.14 -8.43
CA SER A 46 7.31 0.45 -9.75
C SER A 46 5.95 1.14 -9.80
N VAL A 47 4.94 0.67 -9.04
CA VAL A 47 3.61 1.31 -8.97
C VAL A 47 3.70 2.61 -8.18
N LEU A 48 4.42 2.60 -7.07
CA LEU A 48 4.61 3.78 -6.21
C LEU A 48 5.36 4.89 -6.96
N THR A 49 6.32 4.54 -7.81
CA THR A 49 7.00 5.52 -8.69
C THR A 49 6.05 6.26 -9.63
N THR A 50 5.00 5.58 -10.12
CA THR A 50 4.03 6.18 -11.06
C THR A 50 2.74 6.64 -10.38
N LEU A 51 2.66 6.58 -9.04
CA LEU A 51 1.41 6.82 -8.33
C LEU A 51 0.96 8.28 -8.42
N GLU A 52 1.91 9.22 -8.44
CA GLU A 52 1.64 10.67 -8.56
C GLU A 52 0.88 10.98 -9.86
N ASP A 53 1.34 10.42 -10.97
CA ASP A 53 0.65 10.53 -12.26
C ASP A 53 -0.69 9.78 -12.26
N ALA A 54 -0.70 8.55 -11.74
CA ALA A 54 -1.89 7.70 -11.75
C ALA A 54 -3.06 8.31 -10.96
N VAL A 55 -2.79 9.10 -9.91
CA VAL A 55 -3.80 9.81 -9.13
C VAL A 55 -4.55 10.86 -9.96
N ASN A 56 -3.90 11.47 -10.96
CA ASN A 56 -4.53 12.47 -11.82
C ASN A 56 -5.67 11.85 -12.65
N ASP A 57 -5.48 10.61 -13.12
CA ASP A 57 -6.50 9.88 -13.87
C ASP A 57 -7.47 9.12 -12.95
N ALA A 58 -6.96 8.60 -11.84
CA ALA A 58 -7.71 7.78 -10.89
C ALA A 58 -7.50 8.29 -9.46
N PRO A 59 -8.32 9.23 -8.94
CA PRO A 59 -8.14 9.82 -7.62
C PRO A 59 -8.27 8.81 -6.46
N LYS A 60 -8.82 7.62 -6.72
CA LYS A 60 -8.92 6.51 -5.76
C LYS A 60 -7.74 5.53 -5.80
N ALA A 61 -6.72 5.79 -6.61
CA ALA A 61 -5.53 4.94 -6.71
C ALA A 61 -4.85 4.68 -5.35
N PRO A 62 -4.70 5.66 -4.44
CA PRO A 62 -4.09 5.43 -3.14
C PRO A 62 -4.90 4.48 -2.25
N GLU A 63 -6.23 4.64 -2.22
CA GLU A 63 -7.15 3.75 -1.48
C GLU A 63 -7.09 2.32 -2.03
N PHE A 64 -7.01 2.18 -3.35
CA PHE A 64 -6.94 0.86 -3.96
C PHE A 64 -5.61 0.17 -3.69
N LEU A 65 -4.49 0.90 -3.84
CA LEU A 65 -3.17 0.37 -3.50
C LEU A 65 -3.12 -0.05 -2.03
N ALA A 66 -3.74 0.75 -1.16
CA ALA A 66 -3.84 0.46 0.25
C ALA A 66 -4.58 -0.86 0.56
N ARG A 67 -5.62 -1.23 -0.21
CA ARG A 67 -6.30 -2.54 -0.09
C ARG A 67 -5.40 -3.70 -0.45
N ILE A 68 -4.60 -3.55 -1.51
CA ILE A 68 -3.61 -4.59 -1.88
C ILE A 68 -2.60 -4.75 -0.74
N PHE A 69 -2.07 -3.64 -0.24
CA PHE A 69 -1.12 -3.64 0.88
C PHE A 69 -1.71 -4.28 2.15
N ALA A 70 -2.94 -3.92 2.51
CA ALA A 70 -3.61 -4.52 3.66
C ALA A 70 -3.69 -6.04 3.52
N ARG A 71 -4.10 -6.55 2.35
CA ARG A 71 -4.17 -7.99 2.10
C ARG A 71 -2.82 -8.68 2.18
N VAL A 72 -1.78 -8.16 1.54
CA VAL A 72 -0.46 -8.82 1.57
C VAL A 72 0.19 -8.80 2.95
N ILE A 73 -0.10 -7.78 3.77
CA ILE A 73 0.36 -7.68 5.16
C ILE A 73 -0.37 -8.70 6.05
N VAL A 74 -1.71 -8.72 6.01
CA VAL A 74 -2.53 -9.66 6.79
C VAL A 74 -2.20 -11.11 6.45
N GLU A 75 -1.95 -11.37 5.17
CA GLU A 75 -1.58 -12.70 4.68
C GLU A 75 -0.10 -13.05 4.92
N ASN A 76 0.68 -12.18 5.60
CA ASN A 76 2.11 -12.38 5.89
C ASN A 76 2.95 -12.65 4.64
N VAL A 77 2.60 -12.01 3.51
CA VAL A 77 3.38 -12.09 2.25
C VAL A 77 4.49 -11.05 2.24
N VAL A 78 4.19 -9.83 2.70
CA VAL A 78 5.14 -8.71 2.86
C VAL A 78 4.85 -8.02 4.18
N SER A 79 5.87 -7.67 4.94
CA SER A 79 5.70 -7.02 6.25
C SER A 79 5.25 -5.55 6.13
N LEU A 80 4.65 -5.02 7.20
CA LEU A 80 4.31 -3.58 7.26
C LEU A 80 5.57 -2.69 7.20
N ASP A 81 6.71 -3.13 7.74
CA ASP A 81 7.98 -2.40 7.65
C ASP A 81 8.47 -2.28 6.20
N GLU A 82 8.42 -3.38 5.44
CA GLU A 82 8.82 -3.38 4.02
C GLU A 82 7.90 -2.49 3.19
N ILE A 83 6.58 -2.60 3.37
CA ILE A 83 5.61 -1.72 2.70
C ILE A 83 5.83 -0.25 3.12
N GLY A 84 6.07 0.00 4.40
CA GLY A 84 6.38 1.33 4.92
C GLY A 84 7.61 1.93 4.25
N GLN A 85 8.69 1.17 4.12
CA GLN A 85 9.91 1.62 3.46
C GLN A 85 9.68 1.94 1.98
N LEU A 86 8.95 1.08 1.26
CA LEU A 86 8.58 1.32 -0.13
C LEU A 86 7.78 2.61 -0.30
N ILE A 87 6.80 2.86 0.59
CA ILE A 87 6.00 4.08 0.56
C ILE A 87 6.86 5.31 0.90
N TYR A 88 7.79 5.18 1.85
CA TYR A 88 8.65 6.26 2.31
C TYR A 88 9.63 6.74 1.21
N GLU A 89 10.18 5.78 0.46
CA GLU A 89 11.10 6.03 -0.65
C GLU A 89 10.37 6.23 -1.99
N GLY A 90 9.09 5.90 -2.06
CA GLY A 90 8.33 5.92 -3.31
C GLY A 90 8.07 7.32 -3.85
N GLY A 91 7.72 7.36 -5.14
CA GLY A 91 7.48 8.57 -5.91
C GLY A 91 8.31 8.63 -7.18
N GLU A 92 8.02 9.59 -8.06
CA GLU A 92 8.83 9.80 -9.27
C GLU A 92 10.29 10.10 -8.89
N GLU A 93 10.45 10.92 -7.85
CA GLU A 93 11.72 11.12 -7.15
C GLU A 93 11.66 10.45 -5.77
N PRO A 94 12.77 9.87 -5.27
CA PRO A 94 12.75 9.21 -3.98
C PRO A 94 12.22 10.09 -2.84
N GLY A 95 11.06 9.71 -2.29
CA GLY A 95 10.37 10.44 -1.24
C GLY A 95 9.40 11.54 -1.70
N SER A 96 9.20 11.75 -3.00
CA SER A 96 8.21 12.73 -3.50
C SER A 96 6.79 12.40 -3.04
N LEU A 97 6.44 11.12 -2.82
CA LEU A 97 5.15 10.74 -2.24
C LEU A 97 4.88 11.34 -0.86
N ARG A 98 5.93 11.62 -0.08
CA ARG A 98 5.79 12.26 1.25
C ARG A 98 5.46 13.73 1.11
N GLU A 99 6.13 14.41 0.18
CA GLU A 99 5.91 15.81 -0.14
C GLU A 99 4.52 16.04 -0.74
N SER A 100 4.04 15.13 -1.59
CA SER A 100 2.69 15.18 -2.17
C SER A 100 1.57 14.73 -1.22
N GLY A 101 1.93 14.11 -0.08
CA GLY A 101 0.98 13.58 0.92
C GLY A 101 0.31 12.25 0.54
N LEU A 102 0.61 11.72 -0.65
CA LEU A 102 0.13 10.41 -1.09
C LEU A 102 0.68 9.28 -0.22
N ALA A 103 1.91 9.42 0.29
CA ALA A 103 2.50 8.45 1.22
C ALA A 103 1.65 8.28 2.48
N ALA A 104 1.18 9.41 3.04
CA ALA A 104 0.32 9.43 4.20
C ALA A 104 -1.05 8.82 3.91
N ASP A 105 -1.60 9.11 2.74
CA ASP A 105 -2.89 8.59 2.32
C ASP A 105 -2.84 7.08 2.08
N VAL A 106 -1.83 6.56 1.36
CA VAL A 106 -1.70 5.12 1.14
C VAL A 106 -1.53 4.40 2.49
N LEU A 107 -0.58 4.83 3.32
CA LEU A 107 -0.31 4.18 4.61
C LEU A 107 -1.51 4.27 5.55
N GLY A 108 -2.13 5.45 5.66
CA GLY A 108 -3.31 5.66 6.49
C GLY A 108 -4.49 4.78 6.06
N ASN A 109 -4.78 4.73 4.76
CA ASN A 109 -5.82 3.84 4.24
C ASN A 109 -5.49 2.36 4.50
N THR A 110 -4.22 1.94 4.39
CA THR A 110 -3.83 0.56 4.64
C THR A 110 -4.14 0.16 6.08
N LEU A 111 -3.76 0.98 7.06
CA LEU A 111 -4.05 0.72 8.47
C LEU A 111 -5.55 0.73 8.77
N ASP A 112 -6.30 1.66 8.17
CA ASP A 112 -7.75 1.76 8.31
C ASP A 112 -8.49 0.54 7.73
N ILE A 113 -8.03 0.01 6.60
CA ILE A 113 -8.59 -1.21 6.01
C ILE A 113 -8.30 -2.41 6.90
N ILE A 114 -7.06 -2.59 7.37
CA ILE A 114 -6.72 -3.67 8.31
C ILE A 114 -7.59 -3.59 9.57
N LYS A 115 -7.74 -2.39 10.14
CA LYS A 115 -8.60 -2.14 11.30
C LYS A 115 -10.06 -2.53 11.05
N LYS A 116 -10.61 -2.15 9.89
CA LYS A 116 -12.03 -2.39 9.54
C LYS A 116 -12.33 -3.84 9.20
N GLU A 117 -11.42 -4.52 8.52
CA GLU A 117 -11.63 -5.89 8.04
C GLU A 117 -11.21 -6.95 9.07
N GLU A 118 -10.05 -6.78 9.72
CA GLU A 118 -9.45 -7.78 10.62
C GLU A 118 -9.61 -7.41 12.11
N GLY A 119 -9.91 -6.15 12.40
CA GLY A 119 -10.14 -5.65 13.76
C GLY A 119 -8.92 -5.01 14.44
N GLU A 120 -9.18 -4.30 15.53
CA GLU A 120 -8.16 -3.52 16.27
C GLU A 120 -7.02 -4.39 16.82
N ASN A 121 -7.33 -5.60 17.28
CA ASN A 121 -6.34 -6.48 17.90
C ASN A 121 -5.27 -6.91 16.89
N VAL A 122 -5.70 -7.32 15.69
CA VAL A 122 -4.79 -7.71 14.60
C VAL A 122 -3.93 -6.53 14.16
N LEU A 123 -4.53 -5.34 14.03
CA LEU A 123 -3.78 -4.13 13.72
C LEU A 123 -2.69 -3.85 14.78
N ASN A 124 -3.03 -3.95 16.06
CA ASN A 124 -2.09 -3.69 17.15
C ASN A 124 -0.94 -4.70 17.15
N GLU A 125 -1.22 -5.98 16.91
CA GLU A 125 -0.18 -7.01 16.78
C GLU A 125 0.80 -6.68 15.66
N ILE A 126 0.29 -6.37 14.45
CA ILE A 126 1.10 -5.96 13.30
C ILE A 126 1.93 -4.72 13.65
N ARG A 127 1.33 -3.70 14.28
CA ARG A 127 2.04 -2.48 14.69
C ARG A 127 3.13 -2.74 15.73
N THR A 128 2.89 -3.63 16.70
CA THR A 128 3.91 -3.96 17.72
C THR A 128 5.08 -4.75 17.16
N SER A 129 4.87 -5.50 16.08
CA SER A 129 5.95 -6.18 15.35
C SER A 129 6.74 -5.28 14.41
N CYS A 130 6.31 -4.02 14.25
CA CYS A 130 6.80 -3.08 13.26
C CYS A 130 7.57 -1.93 13.94
N ASN A 131 8.68 -1.50 13.35
CA ASN A 131 9.49 -0.38 13.85
C ASN A 131 9.20 0.94 13.12
N LEU A 132 8.19 0.95 12.25
CA LEU A 132 7.82 2.09 11.42
C LEU A 132 7.30 3.27 12.27
N ARG A 133 7.90 4.44 12.07
CA ARG A 133 7.46 5.68 12.70
C ARG A 133 6.43 6.38 11.81
N LEU A 134 5.14 6.20 12.10
CA LEU A 134 4.06 6.81 11.30
C LEU A 134 4.18 8.33 11.14
N GLU A 135 4.77 9.00 12.15
CA GLU A 135 5.05 10.45 12.12
C GLU A 135 5.94 10.88 10.95
N THR A 136 6.84 10.02 10.47
CA THR A 136 7.75 10.36 9.36
C THR A 136 7.07 10.39 7.99
N PHE A 137 5.79 9.98 7.94
CA PHE A 137 4.94 10.05 6.77
C PHE A 137 4.04 11.29 6.78
N ARG A 138 4.11 12.14 7.82
CA ARG A 138 3.35 13.40 7.82
C ARG A 138 3.79 14.28 6.65
N PRO A 139 2.84 14.74 5.81
CA PRO A 139 3.16 15.65 4.73
C PRO A 139 3.52 17.06 5.23
N PRO A 140 4.21 17.86 4.41
CA PRO A 140 4.52 19.25 4.75
C PRO A 140 3.24 20.10 4.81
N ASP A 141 3.17 21.06 5.75
CA ASP A 141 2.07 22.03 5.81
C ASP A 141 1.95 22.80 4.46
N PRO A 142 0.73 23.05 3.95
CA PRO A 142 -0.58 22.85 4.61
C PRO A 142 -1.25 21.50 4.32
N ILE A 143 -0.58 20.56 3.65
CA ILE A 143 -1.15 19.26 3.28
C ILE A 143 -1.33 18.43 4.55
N ARG A 144 -2.49 17.76 4.71
CA ARG A 144 -2.79 16.91 5.87
C ARG A 144 -3.58 15.69 5.45
N SER A 145 -3.12 14.50 5.86
CA SER A 145 -3.91 13.28 5.73
C SER A 145 -4.82 13.13 6.94
N LYS A 146 -6.13 13.12 6.73
CA LYS A 146 -7.11 12.96 7.83
C LYS A 146 -7.08 11.56 8.43
N ILE A 147 -6.69 10.56 7.65
CA ILE A 147 -6.76 9.16 8.06
C ILE A 147 -5.52 8.81 8.88
N LEU A 148 -4.32 9.14 8.40
CA LEU A 148 -3.07 8.83 9.12
C LEU A 148 -3.04 9.46 10.52
N GLU A 149 -3.55 10.68 10.67
CA GLU A 149 -3.65 11.36 11.98
C GLU A 149 -4.53 10.63 13.00
N THR A 150 -5.38 9.68 12.59
CA THR A 150 -6.14 8.86 13.55
C THR A 150 -5.31 7.73 14.17
N PHE A 151 -4.11 7.47 13.62
CA PHE A 151 -3.21 6.39 14.05
C PHE A 151 -1.93 6.88 14.72
N ILE A 152 -1.64 8.19 14.65
CA ILE A 152 -0.54 8.91 15.32
C ILE A 152 -1.06 9.48 16.63
#